data_AF-A0A2G1UJZ8-F1
#
_entry.id   AF-A0A2G1UJZ8-F1
#
_cell.length_a   1.000
_cell.length_b   1.000
_cell.length_c   1.000
_cell.angle_alpha   90.00
_cell.angle_beta   90.00
_cell.angle_gamma   90.00
#
_symmetry.space_group_name_H-M   'P 1'
#
loop_
_entity.id
_entity.type
_entity.pdbx_description
1 polymer ?
#
loop_
_entity_poly.entity_id
_entity_poly.type
_entity_poly.pdbx_seq_one_letter_code
_entity_poly.pdbx_strand_id
1 'polypeptide(L)'
;MQAVVATALVLNIAPAPAAEPGDRSDGNFRVWSNEIRDYALKSLKDENALSLAAVPLNGPGIEQFINADTLMSPGSIMKLVTTYAALEILGPTHHWNTSFYMDGEVRGDTLDGNLYVKLGGDPKLTHERLWGLLGELRGMGISAVTGDLVLDGSYFRLSGGLPKFEDNGDNPYRPFLVEPSAYLTNLNLLHFQVRADERGTQAWTTPALTEVVLDNRVTALPEGPCPSRRSFTWQPVFHDDNRVTVRVSGELPQGCRTTAYMSLLPHEQYTASLIRSLLTDMNITIAGQDRTDTTPEDARLILRTTSPDLVTMVRDINKWSSNVMARQLLLTIGAETRAADDDDDRVTGIRAIYQWLEAKGINTAGMVIDNGAGLTRHGRITARQGVQILQHAWESPYGADLMASMPLIAMDGTMARRLRNTGLDGQGRIKTGFLEDVRSIAGFTRDETNTTWAVVGMINTDPAWNGQSVLDRVIYSLHYRPPTGTTVSQAGTTESSVQ
;
A
#
# COMPACT_ATOMS: atom_id res chain seq x y z
N MET A 1 -19.44 93.68 -44.33
CA MET A 1 -19.55 94.36 -43.03
C MET A 1 -19.05 93.40 -41.97
N GLN A 2 -18.09 93.84 -41.15
CA GLN A 2 -17.27 93.05 -40.24
C GLN A 2 -18.06 92.29 -39.16
N ALA A 3 -17.61 91.08 -38.82
CA ALA A 3 -17.66 90.48 -37.46
C ALA A 3 -16.84 89.17 -37.49
N VAL A 4 -15.54 89.24 -37.17
CA VAL A 4 -14.92 88.82 -35.88
C VAL A 4 -15.02 87.31 -35.62
N VAL A 5 -13.86 86.67 -35.78
CA VAL A 5 -13.51 85.29 -35.43
C VAL A 5 -13.42 85.16 -33.90
N ALA A 6 -14.05 84.13 -33.34
CA ALA A 6 -13.78 83.64 -32.00
C ALA A 6 -13.64 82.12 -32.04
N THR A 7 -12.41 81.64 -31.86
CA THR A 7 -12.03 80.24 -31.78
C THR A 7 -12.40 79.69 -30.40
N ALA A 8 -13.24 78.65 -30.32
CA ALA A 8 -13.52 77.92 -29.09
C ALA A 8 -13.20 76.42 -29.28
N LEU A 9 -12.44 75.92 -28.31
CA LEU A 9 -11.81 74.60 -28.25
C LEU A 9 -12.85 73.48 -28.14
N VAL A 10 -12.69 72.42 -28.94
CA VAL A 10 -13.53 71.22 -28.96
C VAL A 10 -13.13 70.27 -27.81
N LEU A 11 -14.06 69.95 -26.93
CA LEU A 11 -13.99 68.81 -26.01
C LEU A 11 -15.13 67.85 -26.37
N ASN A 12 -14.78 66.80 -27.10
CA ASN A 12 -15.68 65.70 -27.44
C ASN A 12 -15.84 64.77 -26.23
N ILE A 13 -17.06 64.66 -25.72
CA ILE A 13 -17.47 63.65 -24.75
C ILE A 13 -18.08 62.50 -25.56
N ALA A 14 -17.39 61.36 -25.60
CA ALA A 14 -17.85 60.16 -26.28
C ALA A 14 -18.95 59.44 -25.45
N PRO A 15 -19.95 58.80 -26.08
CA PRO A 15 -20.93 58.00 -25.38
C PRO A 15 -20.33 56.65 -24.96
N ALA A 16 -20.61 56.23 -23.73
CA ALA A 16 -20.16 54.96 -23.18
C ALA A 16 -20.84 53.77 -23.88
N PRO A 17 -20.11 52.67 -24.18
CA PRO A 17 -20.69 51.48 -24.76
C PRO A 17 -21.51 50.70 -23.71
N ALA A 18 -22.56 50.05 -24.20
CA ALA A 18 -23.47 49.20 -23.44
C ALA A 18 -22.72 48.07 -22.71
N ALA A 19 -23.08 47.87 -21.44
CA ALA A 19 -22.60 46.76 -20.63
C ALA A 19 -23.18 45.44 -21.13
N GLU A 20 -22.30 44.46 -21.40
CA GLU A 20 -22.67 43.06 -21.55
C GLU A 20 -23.29 42.53 -20.24
N PRO A 21 -24.21 41.53 -20.30
CA PRO A 21 -24.81 40.99 -19.10
C PRO A 21 -23.74 40.24 -18.31
N GLY A 22 -23.33 40.84 -17.18
CA GLY A 22 -22.35 40.27 -16.29
C GLY A 22 -22.80 38.94 -15.71
N ASP A 23 -21.99 37.92 -15.98
CA ASP A 23 -21.99 36.65 -15.27
C ASP A 23 -21.72 36.90 -13.78
N ARG A 24 -22.79 36.81 -12.98
CA ARG A 24 -22.73 36.85 -11.52
C ARG A 24 -23.07 35.45 -11.00
N SER A 25 -22.15 34.50 -11.22
CA SER A 25 -22.18 33.24 -10.46
C SER A 25 -20.81 32.61 -10.15
N ASP A 26 -19.69 33.19 -10.60
CA ASP A 26 -18.36 32.54 -10.55
C ASP A 26 -17.51 32.76 -9.28
N GLY A 27 -17.99 33.52 -8.30
CA GLY A 27 -17.16 34.07 -7.22
C GLY A 27 -16.63 33.06 -6.20
N ASN A 28 -17.41 32.04 -5.83
CA ASN A 28 -17.06 31.13 -4.72
C ASN A 28 -16.19 29.93 -5.16
N PHE A 29 -16.17 29.59 -6.44
CA PHE A 29 -15.58 28.33 -6.94
C PHE A 29 -14.07 28.38 -7.05
N ARG A 30 -13.55 29.51 -7.55
CA ARG A 30 -12.10 29.76 -7.60
C ARG A 30 -11.51 29.99 -6.21
N VAL A 31 -12.32 30.33 -5.21
CA VAL A 31 -11.85 30.69 -3.86
C VAL A 31 -11.27 29.48 -3.13
N TRP A 32 -11.95 28.33 -3.13
CA TRP A 32 -11.45 27.15 -2.40
C TRP A 32 -10.10 26.65 -2.93
N SER A 33 -9.98 26.46 -4.26
CA SER A 33 -8.73 26.01 -4.87
C SER A 33 -7.60 27.01 -4.66
N ASN A 34 -7.91 28.31 -4.66
CA ASN A 34 -6.93 29.36 -4.39
C ASN A 34 -6.49 29.35 -2.92
N GLU A 35 -7.41 29.21 -1.95
CA GLU A 35 -7.06 29.09 -0.53
C GLU A 35 -6.13 27.90 -0.26
N ILE A 36 -6.43 26.74 -0.88
CA ILE A 36 -5.58 25.55 -0.78
C ILE A 36 -4.23 25.78 -1.46
N ARG A 37 -4.20 26.40 -2.64
CA ARG A 37 -2.97 26.72 -3.35
C ARG A 37 -2.09 27.69 -2.55
N ASP A 38 -2.66 28.74 -1.99
CA ASP A 38 -1.95 29.73 -1.18
C ASP A 38 -1.39 29.10 0.09
N TYR A 39 -2.17 28.24 0.76
CA TYR A 39 -1.71 27.47 1.91
C TYR A 39 -0.55 26.53 1.53
N ALA A 40 -0.67 25.84 0.40
CA ALA A 40 0.36 24.93 -0.10
C ALA A 40 1.63 25.70 -0.47
N LEU A 41 1.54 26.79 -1.22
CA LEU A 41 2.66 27.66 -1.58
C LEU A 41 3.39 28.17 -0.34
N LYS A 42 2.65 28.67 0.66
CA LYS A 42 3.25 29.12 1.92
C LYS A 42 3.97 28.01 2.69
N SER A 43 3.42 26.80 2.66
CA SER A 43 3.91 25.65 3.42
C SER A 43 5.08 24.92 2.74
N LEU A 44 5.04 24.84 1.41
CA LEU A 44 5.98 24.06 0.58
C LEU A 44 7.03 24.95 -0.10
N LYS A 45 6.74 26.25 -0.27
CA LYS A 45 7.58 27.21 -1.01
C LYS A 45 7.82 26.81 -2.47
N ASP A 46 6.85 26.13 -3.06
CA ASP A 46 6.87 25.65 -4.45
C ASP A 46 5.42 25.62 -4.99
N GLU A 47 5.17 26.37 -6.06
CA GLU A 47 3.85 26.49 -6.70
C GLU A 47 3.45 25.22 -7.47
N ASN A 48 4.43 24.40 -7.86
CA ASN A 48 4.23 23.20 -8.67
C ASN A 48 4.23 21.92 -7.84
N ALA A 49 4.59 21.99 -6.56
CA ALA A 49 4.71 20.83 -5.70
C ALA A 49 3.38 20.08 -5.48
N LEU A 50 2.23 20.77 -5.51
CA LEU A 50 0.91 20.18 -5.27
C LEU A 50 0.19 19.84 -6.59
N SER A 51 -0.24 18.58 -6.71
CA SER A 51 -1.29 18.13 -7.64
C SER A 51 -2.49 17.62 -6.84
N LEU A 52 -3.69 18.06 -7.20
CA LEU A 52 -4.92 17.79 -6.46
C LEU A 52 -6.12 17.63 -7.39
N ALA A 53 -6.96 16.65 -7.08
CA ALA A 53 -8.31 16.51 -7.61
C ALA A 53 -9.28 16.16 -6.46
N ALA A 54 -10.42 16.84 -6.39
CA ALA A 54 -11.49 16.54 -5.44
C ALA A 54 -12.84 16.62 -6.15
N VAL A 55 -13.64 15.55 -6.10
CA VAL A 55 -14.88 15.39 -6.87
C VAL A 55 -16.00 14.90 -5.94
N PRO A 56 -17.16 15.57 -5.89
CA PRO A 56 -18.32 15.11 -5.13
C PRO A 56 -18.99 13.94 -5.87
N LEU A 57 -19.45 12.93 -5.14
CA LEU A 57 -19.95 11.67 -5.73
C LEU A 57 -21.47 11.48 -5.60
N ASN A 58 -22.09 11.99 -4.53
CA ASN A 58 -23.49 11.69 -4.20
C ASN A 58 -24.27 12.86 -3.59
N GLY A 59 -23.77 14.09 -3.72
CA GLY A 59 -24.34 15.27 -3.09
C GLY A 59 -23.88 16.57 -3.74
N PRO A 60 -24.31 17.72 -3.21
CA PRO A 60 -23.92 19.02 -3.75
C PRO A 60 -22.40 19.23 -3.66
N GLY A 61 -21.83 19.81 -4.70
CA GLY A 61 -20.42 20.13 -4.72
C GLY A 61 -19.97 20.45 -6.14
N ILE A 62 -18.80 21.06 -6.25
CA ILE A 62 -18.18 21.40 -7.52
C ILE A 62 -16.78 20.82 -7.52
N GLU A 63 -16.46 20.10 -8.60
CA GLU A 63 -15.14 19.49 -8.79
C GLU A 63 -14.03 20.53 -8.69
N GLN A 64 -12.94 20.19 -8.01
CA GLN A 64 -11.78 21.04 -7.82
C GLN A 64 -10.52 20.36 -8.33
N PHE A 65 -9.70 21.13 -9.04
CA PHE A 65 -8.45 20.67 -9.62
C PHE A 65 -7.33 21.70 -9.39
N ILE A 66 -6.15 21.23 -9.00
CA ILE A 66 -4.91 22.02 -8.95
C ILE A 66 -3.83 21.17 -9.60
N ASN A 67 -3.24 21.61 -10.72
CA ASN A 67 -2.20 20.86 -11.44
C ASN A 67 -2.58 19.39 -11.67
N ALA A 68 -3.87 19.11 -11.90
CA ALA A 68 -4.42 17.76 -11.80
C ALA A 68 -3.92 16.82 -12.90
N ASP A 69 -3.42 17.40 -14.00
CA ASP A 69 -2.86 16.70 -15.17
C ASP A 69 -1.33 16.56 -15.10
N THR A 70 -0.69 17.07 -14.05
CA THR A 70 0.75 16.90 -13.84
C THR A 70 1.06 15.47 -13.39
N LEU A 71 1.99 14.82 -14.07
CA LEU A 71 2.49 13.51 -13.67
C LEU A 71 3.35 13.65 -12.40
N MET A 72 2.87 13.03 -11.33
CA MET A 72 3.54 13.02 -10.03
C MET A 72 3.94 11.60 -9.66
N SER A 73 5.00 11.48 -8.86
CA SER A 73 5.29 10.26 -8.10
C SER A 73 4.20 10.06 -7.03
N PRO A 74 3.41 8.97 -7.11
CA PRO A 74 2.30 8.76 -6.19
C PRO A 74 2.73 8.21 -4.84
N GLY A 75 3.91 7.60 -4.72
CA GLY A 75 4.21 6.72 -3.60
C GLY A 75 3.12 5.63 -3.47
N SER A 76 2.80 5.25 -2.23
CA SER A 76 1.90 4.11 -1.97
C SER A 76 0.43 4.27 -2.36
N ILE A 77 -0.03 5.41 -2.91
CA ILE A 77 -1.38 5.46 -3.48
C ILE A 77 -1.48 4.69 -4.81
N MET A 78 -0.35 4.33 -5.44
CA MET A 78 -0.30 3.38 -6.57
C MET A 78 -0.94 2.04 -6.22
N LYS A 79 -0.92 1.63 -4.95
CA LYS A 79 -1.59 0.41 -4.49
C LYS A 79 -3.10 0.43 -4.75
N LEU A 80 -3.75 1.60 -4.81
CA LEU A 80 -5.17 1.66 -5.16
C LEU A 80 -5.42 1.26 -6.62
N VAL A 81 -4.50 1.58 -7.53
CA VAL A 81 -4.55 1.11 -8.92
C VAL A 81 -4.49 -0.42 -8.94
N THR A 82 -3.46 -0.99 -8.31
CA THR A 82 -3.24 -2.45 -8.28
C THR A 82 -4.35 -3.21 -7.55
N THR A 83 -4.77 -2.73 -6.38
CA THR A 83 -5.78 -3.42 -5.56
C THR A 83 -7.18 -3.32 -6.15
N TYR A 84 -7.55 -2.19 -6.75
CA TYR A 84 -8.83 -2.08 -7.44
C TYR A 84 -8.84 -2.90 -8.73
N ALA A 85 -7.77 -2.85 -9.54
CA ALA A 85 -7.64 -3.69 -10.71
C ALA A 85 -7.75 -5.19 -10.35
N ALA A 86 -7.10 -5.63 -9.27
CA ALA A 86 -7.21 -7.01 -8.82
C ALA A 86 -8.65 -7.42 -8.49
N LEU A 87 -9.40 -6.58 -7.76
CA LEU A 87 -10.80 -6.87 -7.42
C LEU A 87 -11.66 -7.07 -8.68
N GLU A 88 -11.42 -6.28 -9.71
CA GLU A 88 -12.20 -6.31 -10.95
C GLU A 88 -11.74 -7.41 -11.93
N ILE A 89 -10.44 -7.70 -12.01
CA ILE A 89 -9.85 -8.67 -12.93
C ILE A 89 -9.94 -10.09 -12.37
N LEU A 90 -9.54 -10.29 -11.11
CA LEU A 90 -9.50 -11.61 -10.47
C LEU A 90 -10.82 -11.98 -9.78
N GLY A 91 -11.60 -10.97 -9.38
CA GLY A 91 -12.81 -11.12 -8.59
C GLY A 91 -12.55 -11.16 -7.08
N PRO A 92 -13.51 -10.68 -6.26
CA PRO A 92 -13.31 -10.50 -4.81
C PRO A 92 -13.10 -11.81 -4.05
N THR A 93 -13.57 -12.94 -4.61
CA THR A 93 -13.46 -14.28 -4.02
C THR A 93 -12.23 -15.05 -4.52
N HIS A 94 -11.26 -14.40 -5.16
CA HIS A 94 -10.03 -15.07 -5.55
C HIS A 94 -9.27 -15.56 -4.31
N HIS A 95 -8.69 -16.75 -4.42
CA HIS A 95 -7.90 -17.38 -3.38
C HIS A 95 -6.61 -17.97 -3.96
N TRP A 96 -5.56 -17.96 -3.16
CA TRP A 96 -4.30 -18.63 -3.46
C TRP A 96 -4.26 -19.98 -2.76
N ASN A 97 -3.66 -20.98 -3.41
CA ASN A 97 -3.51 -22.32 -2.87
C ASN A 97 -2.03 -22.68 -2.72
N THR A 98 -1.68 -23.24 -1.57
CA THR A 98 -0.39 -23.90 -1.36
C THR A 98 -0.65 -25.36 -1.07
N SER A 99 -0.02 -26.24 -1.84
CA SER A 99 -0.29 -27.68 -1.82
C SER A 99 0.97 -28.47 -1.47
N PHE A 100 0.81 -29.49 -0.65
CA PHE A 100 1.87 -30.40 -0.23
C PHE A 100 1.64 -31.75 -0.92
N TYR A 101 2.66 -32.23 -1.62
CA TYR A 101 2.64 -33.52 -2.31
C TYR A 101 3.74 -34.42 -1.77
N MET A 102 3.63 -35.71 -2.03
CA MET A 102 4.72 -36.65 -1.82
C MET A 102 4.82 -37.67 -2.95
N ASP A 103 6.02 -38.16 -3.17
CA ASP A 103 6.27 -39.36 -3.98
C ASP A 103 6.60 -40.55 -3.06
N GLY A 104 6.88 -41.72 -3.65
CA GLY A 104 7.29 -42.89 -2.89
C GLY A 104 6.20 -43.55 -2.04
N GLU A 105 6.61 -44.32 -1.04
CA GLU A 105 5.73 -45.15 -0.22
C GLU A 105 5.80 -44.78 1.26
N VAL A 106 4.66 -44.82 1.96
CA VAL A 106 4.64 -44.69 3.43
C VAL A 106 4.77 -46.10 4.03
N ARG A 107 5.82 -46.33 4.81
CA ARG A 107 6.10 -47.58 5.53
C ARG A 107 6.04 -47.31 7.03
N GLY A 108 4.95 -47.75 7.67
CA GLY A 108 4.69 -47.41 9.06
C GLY A 108 4.40 -45.91 9.20
N ASP A 109 5.25 -45.19 9.92
CA ASP A 109 5.18 -43.75 10.14
C ASP A 109 6.18 -42.95 9.27
N THR A 110 6.94 -43.64 8.41
CA THR A 110 8.01 -43.04 7.61
C THR A 110 7.62 -42.99 6.13
N LEU A 111 7.74 -41.82 5.51
CA LEU A 111 7.67 -41.62 4.07
C LEU A 111 9.04 -41.95 3.45
N ASP A 112 9.10 -43.01 2.65
CA ASP A 112 10.26 -43.34 1.82
C ASP A 112 10.16 -42.63 0.46
N GLY A 113 10.46 -41.34 0.47
CA GLY A 113 10.21 -40.40 -0.63
C GLY A 113 10.47 -38.94 -0.21
N ASN A 114 10.13 -38.02 -1.10
CA ASN A 114 10.28 -36.58 -0.94
C ASN A 114 8.95 -35.92 -0.53
N LEU A 115 9.07 -34.79 0.18
CA LEU A 115 7.95 -33.88 0.45
C LEU A 115 8.06 -32.67 -0.46
N TYR A 116 7.07 -32.48 -1.33
CA TYR A 116 6.99 -31.34 -2.25
C TYR A 116 6.03 -30.28 -1.72
N VAL A 117 6.39 -29.02 -1.89
CA VAL A 117 5.55 -27.86 -1.52
C VAL A 117 5.38 -26.97 -2.73
N LYS A 118 4.22 -27.08 -3.36
CA LYS A 118 3.84 -26.26 -4.51
C LYS A 118 3.21 -24.97 -4.05
N LEU A 119 3.93 -23.87 -4.23
CA LEU A 119 3.57 -22.54 -3.75
C LEU A 119 2.81 -21.78 -4.84
N GLY A 120 1.56 -21.43 -4.58
CA GLY A 120 0.70 -20.71 -5.53
C GLY A 120 0.77 -19.20 -5.44
N GLY A 121 1.83 -18.61 -4.88
CA GLY A 121 1.99 -17.14 -4.83
C GLY A 121 1.14 -16.40 -3.79
N ASP A 122 0.71 -17.09 -2.73
CA ASP A 122 -0.09 -16.53 -1.63
C ASP A 122 0.63 -15.35 -0.95
N PRO A 123 0.08 -14.12 -0.99
CA PRO A 123 0.71 -12.94 -0.40
C PRO A 123 0.74 -12.96 1.13
N LYS A 124 0.06 -13.91 1.77
CA LYS A 124 -0.12 -13.99 3.22
C LYS A 124 -0.11 -15.43 3.73
N LEU A 125 0.81 -16.25 3.23
CA LEU A 125 1.08 -17.58 3.79
C LEU A 125 1.84 -17.44 5.12
N THR A 126 1.11 -17.37 6.24
CA THR A 126 1.71 -17.08 7.56
C THR A 126 2.27 -18.34 8.24
N HIS A 127 3.15 -18.11 9.22
CA HIS A 127 3.67 -19.16 10.10
C HIS A 127 2.55 -19.98 10.77
N GLU A 128 1.49 -19.34 11.26
CA GLU A 128 0.38 -20.00 11.95
C GLU A 128 -0.46 -20.87 11.00
N ARG A 129 -0.66 -20.42 9.76
CA ARG A 129 -1.37 -21.21 8.73
C ARG A 129 -0.57 -22.45 8.35
N LEU A 130 0.75 -22.30 8.19
CA LEU A 130 1.64 -23.44 7.96
C LEU A 130 1.68 -24.38 9.17
N TRP A 131 1.76 -23.85 10.39
CA TRP A 131 1.72 -24.66 11.62
C TRP A 131 0.44 -25.49 11.70
N GLY A 132 -0.72 -24.89 11.47
CA GLY A 132 -2.00 -25.59 11.48
C GLY A 132 -2.06 -26.70 10.42
N LEU A 133 -1.62 -26.40 9.19
CA LEU A 133 -1.62 -27.35 8.08
C LEU A 133 -0.65 -28.51 8.31
N LEU A 134 0.61 -28.23 8.69
CA LEU A 134 1.64 -29.25 8.89
C LEU A 134 1.31 -30.16 10.07
N GLY A 135 0.54 -29.67 11.06
CA GLY A 135 0.00 -30.50 12.13
C GLY A 135 -0.87 -31.67 11.62
N GLU A 136 -1.50 -31.52 10.46
CA GLU A 136 -2.27 -32.61 9.83
C GLU A 136 -1.37 -33.76 9.37
N LEU A 137 -0.13 -33.50 8.92
CA LEU A 137 0.82 -34.58 8.57
C LEU A 137 1.08 -35.49 9.78
N ARG A 138 1.24 -34.88 10.96
CA ARG A 138 1.40 -35.65 12.20
C ARG A 138 0.15 -36.44 12.54
N GLY A 139 -1.03 -35.84 12.34
CA GLY A 139 -2.32 -36.50 12.52
C GLY A 139 -2.55 -37.68 11.58
N MET A 140 -1.94 -37.64 10.38
CA MET A 140 -1.92 -38.76 9.42
C MET A 140 -0.96 -39.89 9.82
N GLY A 141 -0.20 -39.71 10.90
CA GLY A 141 0.75 -40.71 11.40
C GLY A 141 2.15 -40.61 10.79
N ILE A 142 2.47 -39.55 10.03
CA ILE A 142 3.82 -39.34 9.50
C ILE A 142 4.71 -38.74 10.58
N SER A 143 5.87 -39.36 10.82
CA SER A 143 6.89 -38.92 11.78
C SER A 143 8.26 -38.69 11.14
N ALA A 144 8.49 -39.23 9.94
CA ALA A 144 9.76 -39.07 9.24
C ALA A 144 9.57 -39.08 7.71
N VAL A 145 10.45 -38.36 7.02
CA VAL A 145 10.62 -38.34 5.56
C VAL A 145 12.08 -38.64 5.25
N THR A 146 12.36 -39.68 4.47
CA THR A 146 13.75 -40.09 4.16
C THR A 146 14.38 -39.23 3.06
N GLY A 147 13.57 -38.72 2.14
CA GLY A 147 14.00 -37.86 1.03
C GLY A 147 14.04 -36.38 1.37
N ASP A 148 14.01 -35.57 0.32
CA ASP A 148 14.21 -34.12 0.37
C ASP A 148 12.92 -33.35 0.69
N LEU A 149 13.10 -32.12 1.16
CA LEU A 149 12.07 -31.08 1.09
C LEU A 149 12.27 -30.30 -0.22
N VAL A 150 11.27 -30.36 -1.09
CA VAL A 150 11.32 -29.78 -2.43
C VAL A 150 10.33 -28.63 -2.53
N LEU A 151 10.80 -27.41 -2.79
CA LEU A 151 9.95 -26.25 -3.00
C LEU A 151 9.71 -26.03 -4.49
N ASP A 152 8.45 -26.02 -4.91
CA ASP A 152 8.04 -25.70 -6.27
C ASP A 152 7.44 -24.29 -6.30
N GLY A 153 8.26 -23.33 -6.75
CA GLY A 153 7.89 -21.93 -6.97
C GLY A 153 7.61 -21.60 -8.43
N SER A 154 7.30 -22.58 -9.29
CA SER A 154 7.03 -22.38 -10.72
C SER A 154 5.79 -21.53 -11.03
N TYR A 155 5.01 -21.16 -10.00
CA TYR A 155 3.81 -20.36 -10.14
C TYR A 155 4.06 -19.00 -10.79
N PHE A 156 5.12 -18.28 -10.40
CA PHE A 156 5.50 -17.02 -11.04
C PHE A 156 6.60 -17.20 -12.08
N ARG A 157 6.45 -16.51 -13.21
CA ARG A 157 7.47 -16.38 -14.26
C ARG A 157 7.99 -14.95 -14.23
N LEU A 158 9.31 -14.81 -14.11
CA LEU A 158 10.00 -13.52 -13.94
C LEU A 158 11.25 -13.48 -14.84
N SER A 159 11.11 -13.76 -16.14
CA SER A 159 12.26 -13.84 -17.05
C SER A 159 13.07 -12.53 -17.12
N GLY A 160 12.40 -11.39 -17.02
CA GLY A 160 13.02 -10.05 -16.95
C GLY A 160 13.58 -9.67 -15.57
N GLY A 161 13.38 -10.52 -14.56
CA GLY A 161 13.71 -10.23 -13.17
C GLY A 161 12.88 -9.11 -12.56
N LEU A 162 13.27 -8.69 -11.36
CA LEU A 162 12.66 -7.57 -10.65
C LEU A 162 13.49 -6.30 -10.86
N PRO A 163 12.85 -5.14 -11.10
CA PRO A 163 13.57 -3.88 -11.19
C PRO A 163 14.25 -3.57 -9.86
N LYS A 164 15.52 -3.17 -9.92
CA LYS A 164 16.28 -2.76 -8.72
C LYS A 164 15.62 -1.53 -8.11
N PHE A 165 15.39 -1.57 -6.80
CA PHE A 165 14.95 -0.40 -6.06
C PHE A 165 16.17 0.30 -5.45
N GLU A 166 16.41 1.55 -5.87
CA GLU A 166 17.42 2.42 -5.28
C GLU A 166 16.84 3.04 -3.99
N ASP A 167 17.00 2.32 -2.87
CA ASP A 167 16.70 2.89 -1.55
C ASP A 167 17.75 3.94 -1.19
N ASN A 168 17.29 5.03 -0.58
CA ASN A 168 18.17 6.07 -0.01
C ASN A 168 18.52 5.80 1.46
N GLY A 169 18.06 4.68 2.00
CA GLY A 169 18.37 4.19 3.33
C GLY A 169 19.69 3.41 3.39
N ASP A 170 20.15 3.17 4.61
CA ASP A 170 21.38 2.47 4.95
C ASP A 170 21.16 1.01 5.40
N ASN A 171 19.90 0.55 5.45
CA ASN A 171 19.54 -0.77 5.95
C ASN A 171 18.75 -1.56 4.89
N PRO A 172 19.39 -2.51 4.18
CA PRO A 172 18.75 -3.29 3.11
C PRO A 172 17.77 -4.36 3.63
N TYR A 173 17.73 -4.62 4.94
CA TYR A 173 16.92 -5.70 5.53
C TYR A 173 15.55 -5.25 6.00
N ARG A 174 15.14 -4.01 5.67
CA ARG A 174 13.90 -3.42 6.19
C ARG A 174 12.67 -4.09 5.57
N PRO A 175 11.57 -4.28 6.34
CA PRO A 175 10.39 -5.01 5.86
C PRO A 175 9.73 -4.49 4.58
N PHE A 176 9.83 -3.19 4.28
CA PHE A 176 9.21 -2.62 3.08
C PHE A 176 10.04 -2.85 1.80
N LEU A 177 11.27 -3.37 1.94
CA LEU A 177 12.18 -3.70 0.83
C LEU A 177 12.02 -5.15 0.34
N VAL A 178 11.28 -5.99 1.08
CA VAL A 178 11.07 -7.39 0.70
C VAL A 178 10.51 -7.48 -0.73
N GLU A 179 11.11 -8.36 -1.52
CA GLU A 179 10.73 -8.65 -2.89
C GLU A 179 9.59 -9.67 -2.96
N PRO A 180 8.69 -9.60 -3.96
CA PRO A 180 7.72 -10.66 -4.19
C PRO A 180 8.46 -11.93 -4.63
N SER A 181 7.91 -13.08 -4.27
CA SER A 181 8.46 -14.39 -4.62
C SER A 181 7.37 -15.44 -4.52
N ALA A 182 7.41 -16.46 -5.38
CA ALA A 182 6.54 -17.63 -5.23
C ALA A 182 6.79 -18.32 -3.87
N TYR A 183 8.03 -18.24 -3.37
CA TYR A 183 8.45 -18.77 -2.09
C TYR A 183 8.18 -17.83 -0.91
N LEU A 184 7.36 -16.78 -1.06
CA LEU A 184 7.09 -15.86 0.04
C LEU A 184 6.25 -16.52 1.14
N THR A 185 6.86 -16.80 2.28
CA THR A 185 6.15 -17.18 3.51
C THR A 185 6.42 -16.15 4.59
N ASN A 186 5.41 -15.88 5.42
CA ASN A 186 5.46 -14.97 6.56
C ASN A 186 6.13 -13.62 6.23
N LEU A 187 5.85 -13.10 5.03
CA LEU A 187 6.43 -11.88 4.45
C LEU A 187 7.98 -11.86 4.39
N ASN A 188 8.64 -13.01 4.47
CA ASN A 188 10.09 -13.17 4.62
C ASN A 188 10.67 -12.45 5.85
N LEU A 189 9.88 -12.29 6.91
CA LEU A 189 10.26 -11.50 8.08
C LEU A 189 10.59 -12.36 9.29
N LEU A 190 11.66 -11.97 9.96
CA LEU A 190 12.03 -12.42 11.30
C LEU A 190 11.69 -11.31 12.29
N HIS A 191 10.96 -11.65 13.36
CA HIS A 191 10.70 -10.76 14.48
C HIS A 191 11.68 -11.06 15.62
N PHE A 192 12.63 -10.17 15.84
CA PHE A 192 13.59 -10.24 16.94
C PHE A 192 13.04 -9.52 18.16
N GLN A 193 13.22 -10.11 19.33
CA GLN A 193 12.78 -9.53 20.61
C GLN A 193 13.88 -9.69 21.66
N VAL A 194 14.10 -8.64 22.46
CA VAL A 194 14.86 -8.72 23.71
C VAL A 194 14.01 -8.14 24.84
N ARG A 195 13.85 -8.89 25.92
CA ARG A 195 13.17 -8.46 27.14
C ARG A 195 14.15 -8.48 28.31
N ALA A 196 14.03 -7.50 29.21
CA ALA A 196 14.74 -7.49 30.47
C ALA A 196 13.78 -7.77 31.63
N ASP A 197 14.16 -8.70 32.50
CA ASP A 197 13.46 -9.06 33.74
C ASP A 197 14.46 -9.29 34.88
N GLU A 198 14.00 -9.78 36.03
CA GLU A 198 14.84 -10.08 37.19
C GLU A 198 15.96 -11.11 36.92
N ARG A 199 15.86 -11.88 35.82
CA ARG A 199 16.86 -12.86 35.39
C ARG A 199 17.88 -12.27 34.39
N GLY A 200 17.80 -10.97 34.09
CA GLY A 200 18.65 -10.29 33.11
C GLY A 200 17.95 -10.08 31.77
N THR A 201 18.68 -10.19 30.67
CA THR A 201 18.12 -10.05 29.31
C THR A 201 17.93 -11.41 28.64
N GLN A 202 16.75 -11.63 28.06
CA GLN A 202 16.47 -12.79 27.21
C GLN A 202 16.10 -12.32 25.82
N ALA A 203 16.60 -13.06 24.83
CA ALA A 203 16.50 -12.70 23.43
C ALA A 203 16.03 -13.90 22.62
N TRP A 204 15.09 -13.69 21.71
CA TRP A 204 14.57 -14.74 20.84
C TRP A 204 14.08 -14.18 19.50
N THR A 205 13.83 -15.08 18.56
CA THR A 205 13.31 -14.81 17.23
C THR A 205 11.97 -15.51 17.01
N THR A 206 11.14 -14.95 16.14
CA THR A 206 9.90 -15.57 15.70
C THR A 206 9.75 -15.36 14.18
N PRO A 207 9.67 -16.43 13.37
CA PRO A 207 9.87 -17.84 13.74
C PRO A 207 11.31 -18.11 14.24
N ALA A 208 11.49 -19.17 15.02
CA ALA A 208 12.80 -19.65 15.44
C ALA A 208 13.40 -20.54 14.34
N LEU A 209 14.29 -19.97 13.54
CA LEU A 209 14.99 -20.68 12.46
C LEU A 209 16.38 -21.09 12.92
N THR A 210 16.79 -22.33 12.63
CA THR A 210 18.07 -22.91 13.08
C THR A 210 19.28 -22.11 12.60
N GLU A 211 19.18 -21.50 11.42
CA GLU A 211 20.24 -20.73 10.75
C GLU A 211 20.36 -19.31 11.31
N VAL A 212 19.39 -18.86 12.10
CA VAL A 212 19.35 -17.49 12.65
C VAL A 212 19.69 -17.52 14.14
N VAL A 213 20.88 -17.02 14.46
CA VAL A 213 21.39 -16.94 15.82
C VAL A 213 21.31 -15.51 16.34
N LEU A 214 20.87 -15.32 17.58
CA LEU A 214 20.79 -14.00 18.22
C LEU A 214 21.92 -13.84 19.25
N ASP A 215 22.88 -12.95 18.96
CA ASP A 215 23.99 -12.58 19.86
C ASP A 215 23.55 -11.40 20.75
N ASN A 216 22.98 -11.73 21.92
CA ASN A 216 22.46 -10.75 22.88
C ASN A 216 23.60 -10.09 23.68
N ARG A 217 23.88 -8.82 23.38
CA ARG A 217 24.83 -7.95 24.07
C ARG A 217 24.14 -6.79 24.79
N VAL A 218 22.85 -6.93 25.11
CA VAL A 218 22.08 -5.90 25.81
C VAL A 218 22.38 -5.95 27.31
N THR A 219 22.77 -4.81 27.86
CA THR A 219 23.01 -4.62 29.29
C THR A 219 21.68 -4.43 30.00
N ALA A 220 21.37 -5.29 30.98
CA ALA A 220 20.22 -5.10 31.87
C ALA A 220 20.47 -3.93 32.82
N LEU A 221 19.47 -3.06 32.97
CA LEU A 221 19.47 -1.98 33.97
C LEU A 221 18.35 -2.22 35.01
N PRO A 222 18.42 -1.60 36.21
CA PRO A 222 17.29 -1.54 37.13
C PRO A 222 16.02 -0.96 36.46
N GLU A 223 14.86 -1.16 37.09
CA GLU A 223 13.58 -0.64 36.60
C GLU A 223 13.64 0.87 36.30
N GLY A 224 13.02 1.27 35.18
CA GLY A 224 13.06 2.63 34.67
C GLY A 224 12.27 2.82 33.38
N PRO A 225 12.24 4.03 32.81
CA PRO A 225 11.51 4.32 31.59
C PRO A 225 12.09 3.55 30.40
N CYS A 226 11.22 2.95 29.59
CA CYS A 226 11.67 2.17 28.45
C CYS A 226 12.29 3.06 27.35
N PRO A 227 13.52 2.75 26.90
CA PRO A 227 14.18 3.50 25.86
C PRO A 227 13.47 3.36 24.52
N SER A 228 13.74 4.32 23.62
CA SER A 228 13.29 4.25 22.23
C SER A 228 13.89 3.02 21.54
N ARG A 229 13.16 2.43 20.60
CA ARG A 229 13.68 1.34 19.75
C ARG A 229 14.94 1.74 18.97
N ARG A 230 15.13 3.05 18.72
CA ARG A 230 16.32 3.60 18.04
C ARG A 230 17.59 3.60 18.90
N SER A 231 17.46 3.36 20.20
CA SER A 231 18.60 3.26 21.13
C SER A 231 19.29 1.90 21.08
N PHE A 232 18.81 0.98 20.25
CA PHE A 232 19.38 -0.36 20.07
C PHE A 232 19.98 -0.50 18.68
N THR A 233 21.17 -1.08 18.63
CA THR A 233 21.83 -1.44 17.38
C THR A 233 21.59 -2.92 17.11
N TRP A 234 21.01 -3.22 15.96
CA TRP A 234 20.80 -4.57 15.47
C TRP A 234 21.67 -4.79 14.24
N GLN A 235 22.70 -5.62 14.36
CA GLN A 235 23.70 -5.83 13.33
C GLN A 235 23.69 -7.30 12.87
N PRO A 236 23.17 -7.60 11.66
CA PRO A 236 23.32 -8.91 11.07
C PRO A 236 24.76 -9.16 10.59
N VAL A 237 25.25 -10.36 10.82
CA VAL A 237 26.55 -10.89 10.37
C VAL A 237 26.28 -12.19 9.64
N PHE A 238 26.64 -12.23 8.36
CA PHE A 238 26.45 -13.38 7.47
C PHE A 238 27.70 -14.25 7.50
N HIS A 239 27.50 -15.56 7.49
CA HIS A 239 28.56 -16.57 7.50
C HIS A 239 28.53 -17.39 6.20
N ASP A 240 29.66 -17.99 5.84
CA ASP A 240 29.82 -18.77 4.61
C ASP A 240 28.95 -20.05 4.57
N ASP A 241 28.44 -20.49 5.72
CA ASP A 241 27.58 -21.67 5.88
C ASP A 241 26.08 -21.33 5.88
N ASN A 242 25.70 -20.19 5.29
CA ASN A 242 24.33 -19.67 5.20
C ASN A 242 23.67 -19.33 6.54
N ARG A 243 24.42 -19.34 7.67
CA ARG A 243 23.92 -18.84 8.96
C ARG A 243 23.99 -17.32 9.01
N VAL A 244 23.09 -16.74 9.80
CA VAL A 244 23.07 -15.31 10.11
C VAL A 244 23.08 -15.13 11.62
N THR A 245 24.10 -14.42 12.13
CA THR A 245 24.12 -13.97 13.53
C THR A 245 23.67 -12.53 13.60
N VAL A 246 22.57 -12.26 14.30
CA VAL A 246 22.13 -10.90 14.59
C VAL A 246 22.66 -10.50 15.96
N ARG A 247 23.61 -9.56 16.00
CA ARG A 247 24.08 -8.95 17.25
C ARG A 247 23.18 -7.81 17.65
N VAL A 248 22.71 -7.81 18.89
CA VAL A 248 21.91 -6.72 19.46
C VAL A 248 22.61 -6.12 20.67
N SER A 249 22.80 -4.81 20.68
CA SER A 249 23.43 -4.08 21.79
C SER A 249 22.63 -2.84 22.19
N GLY A 250 22.76 -2.45 23.45
CA GLY A 250 22.08 -1.31 24.06
C GLY A 250 21.88 -1.53 25.55
N GLU A 251 21.13 -0.65 26.19
CA GLU A 251 20.78 -0.74 27.60
C GLU A 251 19.25 -0.90 27.74
N LEU A 252 18.80 -1.83 28.57
CA LEU A 252 17.38 -2.15 28.71
C LEU A 252 17.01 -2.28 30.21
N PRO A 253 16.24 -1.33 30.77
CA PRO A 253 15.67 -1.43 32.10
C PRO A 253 14.77 -2.67 32.28
N GLN A 254 14.78 -3.24 33.48
CA GLN A 254 13.86 -4.31 33.88
C GLN A 254 12.40 -3.89 33.60
N GLY A 255 11.61 -4.83 33.07
CA GLY A 255 10.22 -4.59 32.65
C GLY A 255 10.09 -4.12 31.19
N CYS A 256 11.17 -3.69 30.54
CA CYS A 256 11.15 -3.21 29.17
C CYS A 256 11.43 -4.29 28.12
N ARG A 257 11.03 -4.01 26.88
CA ARG A 257 11.30 -4.83 25.69
C ARG A 257 11.69 -3.96 24.51
N THR A 258 12.64 -4.44 23.71
CA THR A 258 12.95 -3.91 22.38
C THR A 258 12.69 -4.97 21.30
N THR A 259 12.41 -4.52 20.08
CA THR A 259 12.01 -5.40 18.96
C THR A 259 12.51 -4.87 17.62
N ALA A 260 12.83 -5.76 16.70
CA ALA A 260 13.14 -5.44 15.30
C ALA A 260 12.50 -6.45 14.34
N TYR A 261 12.13 -5.99 13.14
CA TYR A 261 11.73 -6.85 12.03
C TYR A 261 12.79 -6.74 10.94
N MET A 262 13.28 -7.87 10.43
CA MET A 262 14.26 -7.92 9.36
C MET A 262 13.97 -9.05 8.37
N SER A 263 14.27 -8.82 7.10
CA SER A 263 14.36 -9.85 6.07
C SER A 263 15.83 -10.16 5.83
N LEU A 264 16.30 -11.32 6.28
CA LEU A 264 17.73 -11.67 6.29
C LEU A 264 18.08 -12.82 5.36
N LEU A 265 17.14 -13.70 5.04
CA LEU A 265 17.40 -14.91 4.25
C LEU A 265 16.80 -14.76 2.85
N PRO A 266 17.38 -15.40 1.82
CA PRO A 266 16.69 -15.67 0.56
C PRO A 266 15.35 -16.37 0.79
N HIS A 267 14.35 -16.12 -0.07
CA HIS A 267 12.97 -16.61 0.14
C HIS A 267 12.88 -18.13 0.19
N GLU A 268 13.66 -18.81 -0.65
CA GLU A 268 13.74 -20.27 -0.74
C GLU A 268 14.28 -20.84 0.58
N GLN A 269 15.38 -20.27 1.07
CA GLN A 269 15.99 -20.67 2.33
C GLN A 269 15.05 -20.39 3.51
N TYR A 270 14.49 -19.18 3.59
CA TYR A 270 13.56 -18.81 4.66
C TYR A 270 12.37 -19.78 4.74
N THR A 271 11.76 -20.08 3.59
CA THR A 271 10.58 -20.95 3.53
C THR A 271 10.91 -22.39 3.87
N ALA A 272 12.02 -22.92 3.37
CA ALA A 272 12.48 -24.25 3.74
C ALA A 272 12.76 -24.36 5.24
N SER A 273 13.54 -23.42 5.79
CA SER A 273 13.86 -23.37 7.22
C SER A 273 12.60 -23.21 8.08
N LEU A 274 11.61 -22.40 7.65
CA LEU A 274 10.34 -22.24 8.35
C LEU A 274 9.56 -23.57 8.41
N ILE A 275 9.44 -24.26 7.28
CA ILE A 275 8.74 -25.55 7.19
C ILE A 275 9.46 -26.59 8.05
N ARG A 276 10.80 -26.66 7.99
CA ARG A 276 11.60 -27.58 8.82
C ARG A 276 11.46 -27.29 10.31
N SER A 277 11.52 -26.04 10.73
CA SER A 277 11.31 -25.65 12.12
C SER A 277 9.93 -26.10 12.61
N LEU A 278 8.88 -25.84 11.82
CA LEU A 278 7.51 -26.24 12.14
C LEU A 278 7.34 -27.76 12.25
N LEU A 279 7.92 -28.52 11.31
CA LEU A 279 7.90 -29.98 11.36
C LEU A 279 8.66 -30.53 12.57
N THR A 280 9.81 -29.92 12.88
CA THR A 280 10.63 -30.29 14.05
C THR A 280 9.86 -30.07 15.35
N ASP A 281 9.15 -28.94 15.48
CA ASP A 281 8.27 -28.66 16.64
C ASP A 281 7.16 -29.73 16.80
N MET A 282 6.79 -30.40 15.70
CA MET A 282 5.79 -31.47 15.65
C MET A 282 6.40 -32.88 15.74
N ASN A 283 7.71 -33.00 15.97
CA ASN A 283 8.47 -34.25 15.95
C ASN A 283 8.36 -35.00 14.61
N ILE A 284 8.35 -34.25 13.50
CA ILE A 284 8.50 -34.79 12.14
C ILE A 284 9.90 -34.42 11.65
N THR A 285 10.68 -35.42 11.21
CA THR A 285 12.01 -35.21 10.67
C THR A 285 12.02 -35.35 9.15
N ILE A 286 12.84 -34.55 8.46
CA ILE A 286 13.16 -34.71 7.04
C ILE A 286 14.67 -34.93 6.95
N ALA A 287 15.08 -36.12 6.49
CA ALA A 287 16.49 -36.52 6.45
C ALA A 287 17.25 -35.96 5.25
N GLY A 288 16.58 -35.77 4.11
CA GLY A 288 17.16 -35.18 2.91
C GLY A 288 17.37 -33.68 3.01
N GLN A 289 17.82 -33.10 1.89
CA GLN A 289 18.20 -31.69 1.77
C GLN A 289 17.02 -30.80 1.37
N ASP A 290 17.24 -29.50 1.39
CA ASP A 290 16.34 -28.51 0.80
C ASP A 290 16.74 -28.26 -0.65
N ARG A 291 15.77 -28.30 -1.57
CA ARG A 291 15.99 -27.94 -2.98
C ARG A 291 14.77 -27.29 -3.60
N THR A 292 15.00 -26.58 -4.70
CA THR A 292 13.94 -26.03 -5.56
C THR A 292 13.82 -26.87 -6.81
N ASP A 293 12.61 -27.30 -7.14
CA ASP A 293 12.33 -28.09 -8.34
C ASP A 293 10.82 -28.09 -8.63
N THR A 294 10.42 -28.48 -9.84
CA THR A 294 9.00 -28.68 -10.16
C THR A 294 8.45 -29.92 -9.48
N THR A 295 7.22 -29.83 -8.99
CA THR A 295 6.51 -31.00 -8.44
C THR A 295 6.15 -31.96 -9.59
N PRO A 296 6.55 -33.24 -9.53
CA PRO A 296 6.21 -34.23 -10.55
C PRO A 296 4.70 -34.39 -10.74
N GLU A 297 4.28 -34.71 -11.97
CA GLU A 297 2.85 -34.88 -12.30
C GLU A 297 2.20 -36.08 -11.58
N ASP A 298 2.99 -37.10 -11.25
CA ASP A 298 2.56 -38.31 -10.54
C ASP A 298 2.71 -38.20 -9.02
N ALA A 299 3.22 -37.07 -8.49
CA ALA A 299 3.28 -36.83 -7.05
C ALA A 299 1.86 -36.75 -6.46
N ARG A 300 1.66 -37.38 -5.31
CA ARG A 300 0.35 -37.48 -4.67
C ARG A 300 0.08 -36.28 -3.77
N LEU A 301 -1.02 -35.57 -4.01
CA LEU A 301 -1.48 -34.49 -3.13
C LEU A 301 -1.86 -35.05 -1.76
N ILE A 302 -1.33 -34.44 -0.69
CA ILE A 302 -1.59 -34.83 0.70
C ILE A 302 -2.37 -33.75 1.43
N LEU A 303 -1.88 -32.51 1.39
CA LEU A 303 -2.50 -31.38 2.08
C LEU A 303 -2.62 -30.18 1.15
N ARG A 304 -3.59 -29.32 1.42
CA ARG A 304 -3.73 -28.03 0.76
C ARG A 304 -4.24 -27.00 1.76
N THR A 305 -3.60 -25.83 1.78
CA THR A 305 -4.16 -24.64 2.43
C THR A 305 -4.61 -23.65 1.36
N THR A 306 -5.77 -23.05 1.62
CA THR A 306 -6.34 -21.96 0.81
C THR A 306 -6.24 -20.67 1.64
N SER A 307 -5.82 -19.59 1.00
CA SER A 307 -5.73 -18.27 1.63
C SER A 307 -7.10 -17.73 2.03
N PRO A 308 -7.19 -16.69 2.89
CA PRO A 308 -8.34 -15.81 2.89
C PRO A 308 -8.56 -15.18 1.50
N ASP A 309 -9.75 -14.65 1.27
CA ASP A 309 -10.14 -14.07 -0.02
C ASP A 309 -9.34 -12.79 -0.39
N LEU A 310 -9.45 -12.40 -1.66
CA LEU A 310 -8.81 -11.19 -2.18
C LEU A 310 -9.27 -9.93 -1.43
N VAL A 311 -10.53 -9.84 -1.00
CA VAL A 311 -11.01 -8.69 -0.21
C VAL A 311 -10.20 -8.54 1.08
N THR A 312 -9.92 -9.64 1.77
CA THR A 312 -9.08 -9.66 2.97
C THR A 312 -7.64 -9.23 2.64
N MET A 313 -7.08 -9.71 1.53
CA MET A 313 -5.72 -9.33 1.10
C MET A 313 -5.63 -7.84 0.75
N VAL A 314 -6.60 -7.31 0.01
CA VAL A 314 -6.68 -5.89 -0.35
C VAL A 314 -6.80 -5.01 0.89
N ARG A 315 -7.57 -5.44 1.90
CA ARG A 315 -7.62 -4.77 3.21
C ARG A 315 -6.25 -4.71 3.88
N ASP A 316 -5.53 -5.82 3.98
CA ASP A 316 -4.22 -5.81 4.62
C ASP A 316 -3.19 -4.98 3.85
N ILE A 317 -3.22 -5.04 2.51
CA ILE A 317 -2.40 -4.21 1.63
C ILE A 317 -2.66 -2.73 1.89
N ASN A 318 -3.93 -2.30 1.92
CA ASN A 318 -4.26 -0.88 1.99
C ASN A 318 -4.17 -0.30 3.40
N LYS A 319 -4.58 -1.05 4.44
CA LYS A 319 -4.48 -0.61 5.86
C LYS A 319 -3.05 -0.44 6.31
N TRP A 320 -2.19 -1.43 6.02
CA TRP A 320 -0.80 -1.46 6.48
C TRP A 320 0.19 -1.00 5.42
N SER A 321 -0.29 -0.71 4.21
CA SER A 321 0.52 -0.25 3.09
C SER A 321 1.63 -1.24 2.70
N SER A 322 1.34 -2.55 2.77
CA SER A 322 2.33 -3.61 2.52
C SER A 322 2.83 -3.61 1.08
N ASN A 323 4.14 -3.38 0.89
CA ASN A 323 4.77 -3.33 -0.44
C ASN A 323 4.84 -4.72 -1.07
N VAL A 324 5.36 -5.70 -0.33
CA VAL A 324 5.54 -7.06 -0.84
C VAL A 324 4.21 -7.68 -1.24
N MET A 325 3.15 -7.47 -0.46
CA MET A 325 1.81 -7.99 -0.79
C MET A 325 1.22 -7.32 -2.04
N ALA A 326 1.43 -6.01 -2.23
CA ALA A 326 0.99 -5.32 -3.45
C ALA A 326 1.76 -5.79 -4.69
N ARG A 327 3.08 -6.04 -4.55
CA ARG A 327 3.92 -6.59 -5.62
C ARG A 327 3.51 -8.03 -5.95
N GLN A 328 3.25 -8.86 -4.94
CA GLN A 328 2.67 -10.19 -5.08
C GLN A 328 1.35 -10.19 -5.85
N LEU A 329 0.48 -9.23 -5.52
CA LEU A 329 -0.83 -9.10 -6.17
C LEU A 329 -0.68 -8.70 -7.64
N LEU A 330 0.26 -7.81 -7.98
CA LEU A 330 0.59 -7.48 -9.37
C LEU A 330 1.05 -8.73 -10.15
N LEU A 331 1.95 -9.54 -9.57
CA LEU A 331 2.39 -10.78 -10.20
C LEU A 331 1.24 -11.79 -10.33
N THR A 332 0.31 -11.83 -9.37
CA THR A 332 -0.88 -12.69 -9.45
C THR A 332 -1.77 -12.28 -10.61
N ILE A 333 -2.02 -10.96 -10.81
CA ILE A 333 -2.75 -10.48 -11.99
C ILE A 333 -2.05 -10.97 -13.26
N GLY A 334 -0.72 -10.86 -13.34
CA GLY A 334 0.05 -11.37 -14.47
C GLY A 334 -0.12 -12.87 -14.70
N ALA A 335 0.09 -13.67 -13.66
CA ALA A 335 0.04 -15.13 -13.72
C ALA A 335 -1.35 -15.65 -14.16
N GLU A 336 -2.42 -14.99 -13.72
CA GLU A 336 -3.81 -15.35 -14.03
C GLU A 336 -4.28 -14.81 -15.40
N THR A 337 -3.53 -13.90 -16.02
CA THR A 337 -3.89 -13.28 -17.32
C THR A 337 -2.88 -13.55 -18.43
N ARG A 338 -2.00 -14.55 -18.24
CA ARG A 338 -1.00 -14.95 -19.23
C ARG A 338 -1.63 -15.32 -20.57
N ALA A 339 -1.07 -14.74 -21.63
CA ALA A 339 -1.11 -15.29 -22.97
C ALA A 339 -0.06 -16.42 -23.11
N ALA A 340 -0.14 -17.18 -24.20
CA ALA A 340 0.71 -18.35 -24.41
C ALA A 340 2.21 -18.04 -24.47
N ASP A 341 2.58 -16.85 -24.92
CA ASP A 341 3.94 -16.35 -25.11
C ASP A 341 4.46 -15.51 -23.93
N ASP A 342 3.65 -15.26 -22.90
CA ASP A 342 4.06 -14.49 -21.74
C ASP A 342 4.98 -15.31 -20.79
N ASP A 343 6.13 -14.73 -20.46
CA ASP A 343 7.16 -15.31 -19.59
C ASP A 343 7.63 -14.37 -18.44
N ASP A 344 7.02 -13.19 -18.33
CA ASP A 344 7.21 -12.25 -17.21
C ASP A 344 5.84 -11.74 -16.71
N ASP A 345 5.43 -12.22 -15.53
CA ASP A 345 4.16 -11.86 -14.90
C ASP A 345 4.10 -10.41 -14.44
N ARG A 346 5.25 -9.76 -14.20
CA ARG A 346 5.25 -8.34 -13.87
C ARG A 346 4.81 -7.54 -15.09
N VAL A 347 5.40 -7.81 -16.25
CA VAL A 347 5.03 -7.14 -17.51
C VAL A 347 3.59 -7.46 -17.88
N THR A 348 3.21 -8.73 -17.77
CA THR A 348 1.85 -9.21 -18.04
C THR A 348 0.81 -8.53 -17.14
N GLY A 349 1.08 -8.46 -15.84
CA GLY A 349 0.19 -7.80 -14.87
C GLY A 349 0.05 -6.31 -15.12
N ILE A 350 1.13 -5.61 -15.47
CA ILE A 350 1.09 -4.19 -15.85
C ILE A 350 0.25 -3.98 -17.11
N ARG A 351 0.46 -4.83 -18.15
CA ARG A 351 -0.33 -4.80 -19.39
C ARG A 351 -1.81 -5.00 -19.11
N ALA A 352 -2.16 -5.98 -18.27
CA ALA A 352 -3.55 -6.26 -17.89
C ALA A 352 -4.20 -5.06 -17.18
N ILE A 353 -3.48 -4.38 -16.28
CA ILE A 353 -3.96 -3.17 -15.62
C ILE A 353 -4.19 -2.04 -16.63
N TYR A 354 -3.28 -1.81 -17.57
CA TYR A 354 -3.47 -0.77 -18.59
C TYR A 354 -4.68 -1.05 -19.47
N GLN A 355 -4.83 -2.28 -19.97
CA GLN A 355 -6.00 -2.68 -20.77
C GLN A 355 -7.31 -2.52 -19.99
N TRP A 356 -7.30 -2.87 -18.70
CA TRP A 356 -8.46 -2.70 -17.83
C TRP A 356 -8.81 -1.21 -17.59
N LEU A 357 -7.82 -0.34 -17.39
CA LEU A 357 -8.03 1.11 -17.27
C LEU A 357 -8.59 1.72 -18.56
N GLU A 358 -8.01 1.35 -19.71
CA GLU A 358 -8.42 1.85 -21.03
C GLU A 358 -9.84 1.39 -21.40
N ALA A 359 -10.20 0.14 -21.06
CA ALA A 359 -11.55 -0.37 -21.24
C ALA A 359 -12.60 0.41 -20.41
N LYS A 360 -12.19 1.06 -19.32
CA LYS A 360 -13.03 1.97 -18.53
C LYS A 360 -13.03 3.41 -19.05
N GLY A 361 -12.29 3.71 -20.12
CA GLY A 361 -12.14 5.07 -20.66
C GLY A 361 -11.19 5.95 -19.86
N ILE A 362 -10.38 5.38 -18.96
CA ILE A 362 -9.38 6.14 -18.20
C ILE A 362 -8.13 6.27 -19.07
N ASN A 363 -7.70 7.52 -19.31
CA ASN A 363 -6.50 7.79 -20.08
C ASN A 363 -5.24 7.31 -19.34
N THR A 364 -4.48 6.40 -19.93
CA THR A 364 -3.23 5.84 -19.38
C THR A 364 -1.98 6.57 -19.85
N ALA A 365 -2.10 7.60 -20.71
CA ALA A 365 -0.96 8.34 -21.22
C ALA A 365 -0.10 8.92 -20.07
N GLY A 366 1.21 8.66 -20.15
CA GLY A 366 2.20 9.11 -19.16
C GLY A 366 2.15 8.37 -17.82
N MET A 367 1.16 7.50 -17.58
CA MET A 367 1.12 6.66 -16.38
C MET A 367 2.26 5.64 -16.43
N VAL A 368 2.99 5.51 -15.33
CA VAL A 368 4.07 4.53 -15.17
C VAL A 368 3.77 3.64 -13.98
N ILE A 369 3.44 2.38 -14.25
CA ILE A 369 3.31 1.33 -13.24
C ILE A 369 4.57 0.46 -13.33
N ASP A 370 5.34 0.44 -12.25
CA ASP A 370 6.63 -0.28 -12.21
C ASP A 370 6.50 -1.60 -11.43
N ASN A 371 6.09 -1.51 -10.17
CA ASN A 371 5.95 -2.67 -9.27
C ASN A 371 4.60 -2.74 -8.55
N GLY A 372 3.63 -1.90 -8.92
CA GLY A 372 2.28 -1.88 -8.32
C GLY A 372 2.18 -1.36 -6.88
N ALA A 373 3.29 -1.30 -6.15
CA ALA A 373 3.33 -0.81 -4.76
C ALA A 373 3.55 0.71 -4.66
N GLY A 374 4.15 1.33 -5.69
CA GLY A 374 4.59 2.73 -5.63
C GLY A 374 5.76 2.93 -4.67
N LEU A 375 6.61 1.90 -4.53
CA LEU A 375 7.86 1.98 -3.77
C LEU A 375 8.92 2.75 -4.57
N THR A 376 8.93 2.62 -5.90
CA THR A 376 9.96 3.25 -6.73
C THR A 376 9.69 4.74 -6.98
N ARG A 377 10.77 5.48 -7.24
CA ARG A 377 10.71 6.90 -7.62
C ARG A 377 10.33 7.11 -9.09
N HIS A 378 10.11 6.03 -9.84
CA HIS A 378 9.75 6.07 -11.27
C HIS A 378 8.24 6.05 -11.52
N GLY A 379 7.45 5.51 -10.59
CA GLY A 379 6.00 5.44 -10.77
C GLY A 379 5.40 6.83 -11.02
N ARG A 380 4.47 6.94 -11.97
CA ARG A 380 3.82 8.22 -12.32
C ARG A 380 2.32 8.02 -12.50
N ILE A 381 1.53 8.90 -11.91
CA ILE A 381 0.11 9.11 -12.22
C ILE A 381 -0.21 10.60 -12.10
N THR A 382 -1.29 11.03 -12.72
CA THR A 382 -1.89 12.35 -12.48
C THR A 382 -2.96 12.27 -11.40
N ALA A 383 -3.28 13.38 -10.73
CA ALA A 383 -4.40 13.41 -9.78
C ALA A 383 -5.74 13.17 -10.48
N ARG A 384 -5.87 13.60 -11.75
CA ARG A 384 -7.05 13.33 -12.59
C ARG A 384 -7.23 11.82 -12.83
N GLN A 385 -6.18 11.11 -13.24
CA GLN A 385 -6.23 9.65 -13.38
C GLN A 385 -6.63 8.99 -12.06
N GLY A 386 -6.00 9.40 -10.95
CA GLY A 386 -6.31 8.86 -9.64
C GLY A 386 -7.78 9.05 -9.23
N VAL A 387 -8.35 10.26 -9.43
CA VAL A 387 -9.75 10.51 -9.05
C VAL A 387 -10.73 9.78 -9.96
N GLN A 388 -10.43 9.64 -11.26
CA GLN A 388 -11.24 8.84 -12.19
C GLN A 388 -11.29 7.37 -11.76
N ILE A 389 -10.16 6.81 -11.33
CA ILE A 389 -10.11 5.46 -10.75
C ILE A 389 -11.03 5.35 -9.52
N LEU A 390 -11.04 6.35 -8.63
CA LEU A 390 -11.92 6.37 -7.47
C LEU A 390 -13.41 6.54 -7.83
N GLN A 391 -13.73 7.33 -8.86
CA GLN A 391 -15.10 7.46 -9.37
C GLN A 391 -15.61 6.12 -9.94
N HIS A 392 -14.79 5.43 -10.74
CA HIS A 392 -15.13 4.08 -11.21
C HIS A 392 -15.28 3.09 -10.06
N ALA A 393 -14.41 3.16 -9.05
CA ALA A 393 -14.52 2.30 -7.89
C ALA A 393 -15.80 2.57 -7.08
N TRP A 394 -16.25 3.83 -7.00
CA TRP A 394 -17.50 4.20 -6.33
C TRP A 394 -18.73 3.56 -6.99
N GLU A 395 -18.73 3.46 -8.32
CA GLU A 395 -19.83 2.87 -9.11
C GLU A 395 -19.71 1.34 -9.28
N SER A 396 -18.55 0.76 -8.95
CA SER A 396 -18.31 -0.68 -9.06
C SER A 396 -19.09 -1.48 -8.02
N PRO A 397 -19.54 -2.71 -8.37
CA PRO A 397 -20.11 -3.64 -7.38
C PRO A 397 -19.13 -3.99 -6.24
N TYR A 398 -17.82 -3.82 -6.45
CA TYR A 398 -16.77 -4.07 -5.45
C TYR A 398 -16.29 -2.78 -4.76
N GLY A 399 -16.97 -1.66 -4.98
CA GLY A 399 -16.61 -0.36 -4.39
C GLY A 399 -16.57 -0.39 -2.87
N ALA A 400 -17.54 -1.08 -2.24
CA ALA A 400 -17.59 -1.24 -0.80
C ALA A 400 -16.34 -1.95 -0.25
N ASP A 401 -15.84 -2.98 -0.93
CA ASP A 401 -14.65 -3.74 -0.54
C ASP A 401 -13.39 -2.87 -0.62
N LEU A 402 -13.21 -2.14 -1.73
CA LEU A 402 -12.10 -1.21 -1.88
C LEU A 402 -12.14 -0.10 -0.82
N MET A 403 -13.30 0.52 -0.59
CA MET A 403 -13.45 1.54 0.45
C MET A 403 -13.13 0.96 1.84
N ALA A 404 -13.69 -0.20 2.17
CA ALA A 404 -13.48 -0.87 3.45
C ALA A 404 -12.00 -1.15 3.72
N SER A 405 -11.22 -1.41 2.66
CA SER A 405 -9.79 -1.69 2.71
C SER A 405 -8.92 -0.49 3.14
N MET A 406 -9.37 0.75 2.90
CA MET A 406 -8.56 1.95 3.16
C MET A 406 -8.59 2.40 4.62
N PRO A 407 -7.48 2.95 5.18
CA PRO A 407 -7.42 3.48 6.54
C PRO A 407 -8.50 4.51 6.87
N LEU A 408 -9.12 4.39 8.05
CA LEU A 408 -10.10 5.33 8.59
C LEU A 408 -9.39 6.50 9.28
N ILE A 409 -9.86 7.72 9.01
CA ILE A 409 -9.34 8.94 9.63
C ILE A 409 -9.37 8.80 11.17
N ALA A 410 -8.24 9.10 11.81
CA ALA A 410 -8.02 9.11 13.25
C ALA A 410 -8.24 7.77 13.99
N MET A 411 -8.54 6.68 13.28
CA MET A 411 -8.92 5.40 13.88
C MET A 411 -7.91 4.27 13.62
N ASP A 412 -7.51 4.03 12.37
CA ASP A 412 -6.69 2.85 12.04
C ASP A 412 -5.69 3.08 10.89
N GLY A 413 -4.85 2.05 10.67
CA GLY A 413 -3.83 2.03 9.62
C GLY A 413 -2.92 3.26 9.67
N THR A 414 -2.54 3.75 8.50
CA THR A 414 -1.68 4.92 8.34
C THR A 414 -2.37 6.26 8.65
N MET A 415 -3.68 6.26 8.89
CA MET A 415 -4.47 7.45 9.28
C MET A 415 -4.76 7.52 10.78
N ALA A 416 -4.41 6.48 11.56
CA ALA A 416 -4.75 6.37 12.99
C ALA A 416 -4.30 7.57 13.85
N ARG A 417 -3.27 8.30 13.44
CA ARG A 417 -2.72 9.46 14.13
C ARG A 417 -2.92 10.79 13.41
N ARG A 418 -3.59 10.79 12.24
CA ARG A 418 -3.83 11.99 11.43
C ARG A 418 -5.23 12.52 11.72
N LEU A 419 -5.35 13.86 11.72
CA LEU A 419 -6.62 14.57 11.94
C LEU A 419 -7.34 14.23 13.26
N ARG A 420 -6.61 13.81 14.30
CA ARG A 420 -7.20 13.62 15.65
C ARG A 420 -7.69 14.94 16.22
N ASN A 421 -8.77 14.89 17.00
CA ASN A 421 -9.37 16.06 17.65
C ASN A 421 -9.83 17.15 16.65
N THR A 422 -10.07 16.77 15.39
CA THR A 422 -10.59 17.69 14.38
C THR A 422 -12.08 17.55 14.15
N GLY A 423 -12.72 16.48 14.66
CA GLY A 423 -14.11 16.12 14.37
C GLY A 423 -14.29 15.16 13.19
N LEU A 424 -13.21 14.80 12.49
CA LEU A 424 -13.23 13.91 11.32
C LEU A 424 -13.05 12.41 11.65
N ASP A 425 -13.13 12.00 12.91
CA ASP A 425 -12.96 10.61 13.32
C ASP A 425 -13.94 9.69 12.55
N GLY A 426 -13.39 8.78 11.73
CA GLY A 426 -14.17 7.87 10.90
C GLY A 426 -14.91 8.50 9.70
N GLN A 427 -14.77 9.81 9.46
CA GLN A 427 -15.46 10.53 8.37
C GLN A 427 -14.85 10.33 6.99
N GLY A 428 -13.73 9.61 6.90
CA GLY A 428 -13.06 9.33 5.63
C GLY A 428 -12.22 8.06 5.66
N ARG A 429 -11.98 7.53 4.46
CA ARG A 429 -11.22 6.32 4.16
C ARG A 429 -10.15 6.68 3.16
N ILE A 430 -8.91 6.82 3.62
CA ILE A 430 -7.82 7.45 2.88
C ILE A 430 -6.59 6.55 2.87
N LYS A 431 -6.17 6.13 1.68
CA LYS A 431 -4.84 5.57 1.46
C LYS A 431 -3.80 6.68 1.45
N THR A 432 -2.68 6.45 2.13
CA THR A 432 -1.55 7.39 2.18
C THR A 432 -0.37 6.90 1.36
N GLY A 433 0.50 7.81 0.93
CA GLY A 433 1.83 7.52 0.40
C GLY A 433 2.92 8.41 1.02
N PHE A 434 4.10 7.82 1.19
CA PHE A 434 5.25 8.44 1.84
C PHE A 434 6.53 7.91 1.19
N LEU A 435 7.35 8.82 0.65
CA LEU A 435 8.79 8.65 0.36
C LEU A 435 9.49 9.90 0.90
N GLU A 436 10.81 10.04 0.77
CA GLU A 436 11.52 11.22 1.29
C GLU A 436 10.94 12.56 0.76
N ASP A 437 10.76 12.63 -0.56
CA ASP A 437 10.31 13.75 -1.38
C ASP A 437 8.82 13.65 -1.81
N VAL A 438 8.11 12.64 -1.34
CA VAL A 438 6.70 12.39 -1.72
C VAL A 438 5.80 12.31 -0.50
N ARG A 439 4.69 13.06 -0.53
CA ARG A 439 3.52 12.82 0.32
C ARG A 439 2.29 12.70 -0.57
N SER A 440 1.41 11.77 -0.26
CA SER A 440 0.18 11.63 -1.03
C SER A 440 -0.98 11.07 -0.21
N ILE A 441 -2.19 11.38 -0.65
CA ILE A 441 -3.46 10.84 -0.17
C ILE A 441 -4.34 10.49 -1.37
N ALA A 442 -5.11 9.42 -1.24
CA ALA A 442 -6.17 9.08 -2.18
C ALA A 442 -7.27 8.33 -1.44
N GLY A 443 -8.53 8.64 -1.71
CA GLY A 443 -9.67 7.91 -1.15
C GLY A 443 -10.92 8.77 -1.05
N PHE A 444 -11.74 8.48 -0.04
CA PHE A 444 -13.06 9.10 0.13
C PHE A 444 -13.15 9.84 1.46
N THR A 445 -13.74 11.03 1.48
CA THR A 445 -14.07 11.75 2.72
C THR A 445 -15.46 12.34 2.62
N ARG A 446 -16.15 12.43 3.75
CA ARG A 446 -17.49 13.01 3.83
C ARG A 446 -17.43 14.44 4.34
N ASP A 447 -18.34 15.30 3.89
CA ASP A 447 -18.55 16.65 4.44
C ASP A 447 -19.73 16.73 5.41
N GLU A 448 -19.93 17.90 6.03
CA GLU A 448 -21.02 18.14 7.00
C GLU A 448 -22.43 17.99 6.39
N THR A 449 -22.55 18.01 5.06
CA THR A 449 -23.82 17.82 4.34
C THR A 449 -24.06 16.35 3.93
N ASN A 450 -23.19 15.43 4.35
CA ASN A 450 -23.14 14.02 3.95
C ASN A 450 -22.77 13.76 2.48
N THR A 451 -22.24 14.75 1.76
CA THR A 451 -21.64 14.52 0.44
C THR A 451 -20.33 13.76 0.62
N THR A 452 -20.17 12.67 -0.11
CA THR A 452 -18.92 11.92 -0.21
C THR A 452 -18.10 12.49 -1.35
N TRP A 453 -16.86 12.83 -1.05
CA TRP A 453 -15.88 13.35 -1.99
C TRP A 453 -14.83 12.29 -2.27
N ALA A 454 -14.58 11.99 -3.55
CA ALA A 454 -13.34 11.37 -3.98
C ALA A 454 -12.24 12.43 -3.96
N VAL A 455 -11.11 12.13 -3.33
CA VAL A 455 -9.98 13.05 -3.22
C VAL A 455 -8.68 12.34 -3.55
N VAL A 456 -7.85 12.97 -4.40
CA VAL A 456 -6.47 12.57 -4.68
C VAL A 456 -5.59 13.79 -4.59
N GLY A 457 -4.62 13.76 -3.67
CA GLY A 457 -3.64 14.82 -3.48
C GLY A 457 -2.23 14.23 -3.46
N MET A 458 -1.33 14.81 -4.24
CA MET A 458 0.07 14.42 -4.32
C MET A 458 0.95 15.65 -4.18
N ILE A 459 2.00 15.50 -3.37
CA ILE A 459 3.04 16.50 -3.17
C ILE A 459 4.37 15.86 -3.52
N ASN A 460 5.08 16.48 -4.46
CA ASN A 460 6.44 16.10 -4.86
C ASN A 460 7.35 17.32 -4.67
N THR A 461 8.21 17.27 -3.66
CA THR A 461 9.18 18.33 -3.35
C THR A 461 10.24 17.79 -2.39
N ASP A 462 11.47 18.30 -2.47
CA ASP A 462 12.58 17.82 -1.65
C ASP A 462 13.04 18.88 -0.63
N PRO A 463 12.82 18.69 0.69
CA PRO A 463 12.10 17.58 1.32
C PRO A 463 10.59 17.84 1.48
N ALA A 464 9.77 16.80 1.41
CA ALA A 464 8.30 16.92 1.55
C ALA A 464 7.81 16.99 3.01
N TRP A 465 8.56 17.62 3.92
CA TRP A 465 8.28 17.61 5.37
C TRP A 465 6.91 18.19 5.73
N ASN A 466 6.51 19.29 5.09
CA ASN A 466 5.20 19.92 5.31
C ASN A 466 4.09 19.35 4.42
N GLY A 467 4.38 18.37 3.56
CA GLY A 467 3.38 17.86 2.62
C GLY A 467 2.20 17.19 3.33
N GLN A 468 2.44 16.52 4.46
CA GLN A 468 1.35 15.87 5.20
C GLN A 468 0.33 16.87 5.73
N SER A 469 0.77 18.01 6.30
CA SER A 469 -0.16 19.02 6.85
C SER A 469 -0.98 19.70 5.76
N VAL A 470 -0.40 19.92 4.57
CA VAL A 470 -1.13 20.43 3.39
C VAL A 470 -2.22 19.44 2.98
N LEU A 471 -1.92 18.15 2.87
CA LEU A 471 -2.90 17.13 2.49
C LEU A 471 -3.97 16.91 3.57
N ASP A 472 -3.61 16.99 4.86
CA ASP A 472 -4.57 16.97 5.97
C ASP A 472 -5.49 18.21 5.91
N ARG A 473 -4.94 19.39 5.56
CA ARG A 473 -5.72 20.62 5.37
C ARG A 473 -6.73 20.51 4.23
N VAL A 474 -6.39 19.83 3.13
CA VAL A 474 -7.34 19.54 2.04
C VAL A 474 -8.54 18.77 2.57
N ILE A 475 -8.31 17.64 3.26
CA ILE A 475 -9.38 16.79 3.81
C ILE A 475 -10.23 17.59 4.81
N TYR A 476 -9.58 18.32 5.72
CA TYR A 476 -10.26 19.17 6.69
C TYR A 476 -11.13 20.24 6.02
N SER A 477 -10.60 20.89 4.97
CA SER A 477 -11.32 21.93 4.24
C SER A 477 -12.51 21.36 3.47
N LEU A 478 -12.36 20.21 2.82
CA LEU A 478 -13.50 19.52 2.17
C LEU A 478 -14.61 19.20 3.18
N HIS A 479 -14.26 18.82 4.41
CA HIS A 479 -15.26 18.47 5.41
C HIS A 479 -16.07 19.69 5.89
N TYR A 480 -15.38 20.77 6.27
CA TYR A 480 -16.00 21.95 6.93
C TYR A 480 -16.35 23.11 5.98
N ARG A 481 -15.71 23.15 4.82
CA ARG A 481 -15.87 24.22 3.82
C ARG A 481 -15.85 23.62 2.41
N PRO A 482 -16.74 22.65 2.10
CA PRO A 482 -16.77 22.04 0.79
C PRO A 482 -17.07 23.10 -0.29
N PRO A 483 -16.44 23.01 -1.46
CA PRO A 483 -16.70 23.91 -2.58
C PRO A 483 -18.09 23.61 -3.16
N THR A 484 -19.09 24.35 -2.68
CA THR A 484 -20.50 24.19 -3.05
C THR A 484 -21.02 25.45 -3.74
N GLY A 485 -21.91 25.27 -4.71
CA GLY A 485 -22.72 26.35 -5.28
C GLY A 485 -23.62 26.96 -4.21
N THR A 486 -23.47 28.26 -3.92
CA THR A 486 -24.49 28.97 -3.15
C THR A 486 -25.77 29.05 -3.98
N THR A 487 -26.76 28.19 -3.71
CA THR A 487 -28.15 28.55 -4.01
C THR A 487 -28.53 29.70 -3.08
N VAL A 488 -28.35 30.93 -3.57
CA VAL A 488 -29.02 32.10 -2.99
C VAL A 488 -30.50 31.91 -3.27
N SER A 489 -31.24 31.40 -2.29
CA SER A 489 -32.71 31.50 -2.33
C SER A 489 -33.06 32.98 -2.15
N GLN A 490 -33.19 33.72 -3.26
CA GLN A 490 -33.86 35.00 -3.23
C GLN A 490 -35.35 34.74 -3.10
N ALA A 491 -35.85 34.67 -1.87
CA ALA A 491 -37.26 34.89 -1.60
C ALA A 491 -37.55 36.37 -1.90
N GLY A 492 -37.97 36.66 -3.13
CA GLY A 492 -38.58 37.93 -3.47
C GLY A 492 -39.94 38.02 -2.80
N THR A 493 -40.03 38.72 -1.67
CA THR A 493 -41.31 39.23 -1.17
C THR A 493 -41.69 40.47 -1.97
N THR A 494 -42.24 40.24 -3.16
CA THR A 494 -43.25 41.15 -3.72
C THR A 494 -44.54 40.91 -2.95
N GLU A 495 -44.86 41.76 -1.98
CA GLU A 495 -46.24 42.00 -1.60
C GLU A 495 -46.68 43.37 -2.11
N SER A 496 -47.58 43.28 -3.08
CA SER A 496 -48.38 44.34 -3.64
C SER A 496 -49.37 44.89 -2.62
N SER A 497 -49.53 46.21 -2.66
CA SER A 497 -50.65 47.00 -2.17
C SER A 497 -52.04 46.36 -2.38
N VAL A 498 -52.80 46.22 -1.28
CA VAL A 498 -54.25 46.47 -1.08
C VAL A 498 -54.38 46.63 0.44
N GLN A 499 -54.86 47.71 1.08
CA GLN A 499 -56.00 48.60 0.83
C GLN A 499 -55.73 49.95 1.50
#